data_AF-B4Y330-F1
#
_entry.id   AF-B4Y330-F1
#
_cell.length_a   1.000
_cell.length_b   1.000
_cell.length_c   1.000
_cell.angle_alpha   90.00
_cell.angle_beta   90.00
_cell.angle_gamma   90.00
#
_symmetry.space_group_name_H-M   'P 1'
#
loop_
_entity.id
_entity.type
_entity.pdbx_description
1 polymer ?
#
loop_
_entity_poly.entity_id
_entity_poly.type
_entity_poly.pdbx_seq_one_letter_code
_entity_poly.pdbx_strand_id
1 'polypeptide(L)'
;MMSTPHDELVEGANLLRPLMDANGFEFSLGEAGTGSGGNFAVGQYQRGNRMIRFSVRFGLGRVEYKVGESSITHEDFLRYSGAWGRHAFPNFGSTVQGSFVALKQDLINHVQVFLSGADAEFLSIVRARDAEPNRYKGFAALGRRR
;
A
#
# COMPACT_ATOMS: atom_id res chain seq x y z
N MET A 1 -8.80 11.50 -24.83
CA MET A 1 -8.51 12.39 -23.69
C MET A 1 -7.47 11.71 -22.83
N MET A 2 -6.48 12.43 -22.31
CA MET A 2 -5.55 11.86 -21.31
C MET A 2 -6.30 11.75 -19.98
N SER A 3 -6.29 10.58 -19.34
CA SER A 3 -6.88 10.40 -18.01
C SER A 3 -6.15 11.26 -16.99
N THR A 4 -6.89 11.92 -16.09
CA THR A 4 -6.27 12.66 -14.99
C THR A 4 -5.85 11.68 -13.88
N PRO A 5 -4.86 12.03 -13.02
CA PRO A 5 -4.51 11.19 -11.87
C PRO A 5 -5.70 10.89 -10.96
N HIS A 6 -6.70 11.78 -10.91
CA HIS A 6 -7.94 11.56 -10.20
C HIS A 6 -8.76 10.43 -10.83
N ASP A 7 -8.94 10.44 -12.16
CA ASP A 7 -9.68 9.39 -12.88
C ASP A 7 -8.97 8.04 -12.74
N GLU A 8 -7.64 8.02 -12.93
CA GLU A 8 -6.81 6.80 -12.78
C GLU A 8 -6.91 6.23 -11.36
N LEU A 9 -6.96 7.11 -10.35
CA LEU A 9 -7.11 6.71 -8.95
C LEU A 9 -8.49 6.12 -8.68
N VAL A 10 -9.56 6.74 -9.18
CA VAL A 10 -10.93 6.24 -8.99
C VAL A 10 -11.10 4.88 -9.67
N GLU A 11 -10.63 4.75 -10.92
CA GLU A 11 -10.63 3.47 -11.64
C GLU A 11 -9.84 2.40 -10.90
N GLY A 12 -8.62 2.73 -10.45
CA GLY A 12 -7.77 1.84 -9.67
C GLY A 12 -8.41 1.41 -8.35
N ALA A 13 -9.00 2.35 -7.61
CA ALA A 13 -9.72 2.07 -6.37
C ALA A 13 -10.91 1.14 -6.61
N ASN A 14 -11.63 1.28 -7.73
CA ASN A 14 -12.73 0.39 -8.08
C ASN A 14 -12.30 -1.06 -8.31
N LEU A 15 -11.04 -1.31 -8.71
CA LEU A 15 -10.50 -2.67 -8.82
C LEU A 15 -10.32 -3.32 -7.44
N LEU A 16 -10.01 -2.52 -6.42
CA LEU A 16 -9.88 -2.96 -5.03
C LEU A 16 -11.24 -3.11 -4.35
N ARG A 17 -12.25 -2.32 -4.76
CA ARG A 17 -13.54 -2.17 -4.09
C ARG A 17 -14.18 -3.50 -3.65
N PRO A 18 -14.32 -4.56 -4.48
CA PRO A 18 -14.93 -5.81 -4.01
C PRO A 18 -14.22 -6.45 -2.81
N LEU A 19 -12.89 -6.36 -2.75
CA LEU A 19 -12.10 -6.88 -1.64
C LEU A 19 -12.27 -6.01 -0.38
N MET A 20 -12.25 -4.69 -0.57
CA MET A 20 -12.31 -3.73 0.51
C MET A 20 -13.70 -3.70 1.16
N ASP A 21 -14.76 -3.67 0.35
CA ASP A 21 -16.15 -3.69 0.81
C ASP A 21 -16.46 -4.99 1.56
N ALA A 22 -15.99 -6.14 1.08
CA ALA A 22 -16.15 -7.43 1.77
C ALA A 22 -15.45 -7.47 3.14
N ASN A 23 -14.46 -6.60 3.35
CA ASN A 23 -13.80 -6.42 4.63
C ASN A 23 -14.33 -5.20 5.41
N GLY A 24 -15.40 -4.54 4.96
CA GLY A 24 -16.02 -3.41 5.65
C GLY A 24 -15.22 -2.11 5.60
N PHE A 25 -14.35 -1.95 4.59
CA PHE A 25 -13.67 -0.69 4.34
C PHE A 25 -14.49 0.20 3.40
N GLU A 26 -14.48 1.49 3.66
CA GLU A 26 -15.14 2.50 2.82
C GLU A 26 -14.10 3.35 2.11
N PHE A 27 -14.31 3.60 0.82
CA PHE A 27 -13.43 4.45 0.02
C PHE A 27 -13.75 5.93 0.22
N SER A 28 -12.71 6.75 0.36
CA SER A 28 -12.82 8.21 0.23
C SER A 28 -11.67 8.78 -0.59
N LEU A 29 -11.99 9.83 -1.34
CA LEU A 29 -11.01 10.66 -2.02
C LEU A 29 -10.38 11.62 -1.01
N GLY A 30 -9.06 11.72 -1.07
CA GLY A 30 -8.29 12.68 -0.30
C GLY A 30 -7.91 13.89 -1.15
N GLU A 31 -6.71 14.41 -0.88
CA GLU A 31 -6.15 15.56 -1.60
C GLU A 31 -5.88 15.23 -3.08
N ALA A 32 -6.19 16.17 -3.96
CA ALA A 32 -5.77 16.15 -5.35
C ALA A 32 -5.30 17.56 -5.74
N GLY A 33 -4.31 17.64 -6.61
CA GLY A 33 -3.77 18.94 -7.02
C GLY A 33 -2.54 18.84 -7.91
N THR A 34 -1.88 19.98 -8.08
CA THR A 34 -0.65 20.14 -8.86
C THR A 34 0.50 20.45 -7.90
N GLY A 35 1.58 19.67 -7.96
CA GLY A 35 2.82 19.93 -7.23
C GLY A 35 4.04 20.01 -8.15
N SER A 36 5.22 20.18 -7.57
CA SER A 36 6.50 20.34 -8.31
C SER A 36 6.84 19.21 -9.27
N GLY A 37 6.35 18.00 -9.03
CA GLY A 37 6.44 16.86 -9.96
C GLY A 37 5.15 16.58 -10.74
N GLY A 38 4.28 17.56 -10.97
CA GLY A 38 3.03 17.39 -11.72
C GLY A 38 1.81 17.02 -10.87
N ASN A 39 0.72 16.65 -11.55
CA ASN A 39 -0.60 16.39 -10.98
C ASN A 39 -0.61 15.09 -10.17
N PHE A 40 -1.33 15.10 -9.05
CA PHE A 40 -1.49 13.93 -8.20
C PHE A 40 -2.92 13.85 -7.64
N ALA A 41 -3.30 12.65 -7.23
CA ALA A 41 -4.49 12.39 -6.43
C ALA A 41 -4.16 11.41 -5.31
N VAL A 42 -4.89 11.51 -4.20
CA VAL A 42 -4.78 10.63 -3.04
C VAL A 42 -6.13 9.98 -2.78
N GLY A 43 -6.10 8.70 -2.45
CA GLY A 43 -7.26 7.92 -2.08
C GLY A 43 -6.97 7.11 -0.83
N GLN A 44 -8.02 6.76 -0.11
CA GLN A 44 -7.90 5.89 1.04
C GLN A 44 -9.13 4.99 1.18
N TYR A 45 -8.91 3.86 1.81
CA TYR A 45 -9.97 3.02 2.35
C TYR A 45 -9.84 2.98 3.87
N GLN A 46 -10.96 3.14 4.59
CA GLN A 46 -10.98 3.19 6.05
C GLN A 46 -12.03 2.25 6.64
N ARG A 47 -11.67 1.59 7.75
CA ARG A 47 -12.57 0.81 8.62
C ARG A 47 -12.17 1.03 10.07
N GLY A 48 -12.95 1.83 10.81
CA GLY A 48 -12.64 2.16 12.20
C GLY A 48 -11.24 2.77 12.35
N ASN A 49 -10.38 2.12 13.12
CA ASN A 49 -8.99 2.52 13.35
C ASN A 49 -8.02 2.07 12.24
N ARG A 50 -8.48 1.37 11.20
CA ARG A 50 -7.66 0.87 10.10
C ARG A 50 -7.81 1.70 8.85
N MET A 51 -6.70 2.04 8.22
CA MET A 51 -6.68 2.83 6.99
C MET A 51 -5.59 2.34 6.06
N ILE A 52 -5.92 2.20 4.77
CA ILE A 52 -4.93 2.07 3.69
C ILE A 52 -5.03 3.34 2.84
N ARG A 53 -3.89 4.00 2.64
CA ARG A 53 -3.78 5.24 1.86
C ARG A 53 -2.81 5.02 0.70
N PHE A 54 -3.15 5.58 -0.46
CA PHE A 54 -2.31 5.53 -1.65
C PHE A 54 -2.43 6.81 -2.47
N SER A 55 -1.43 7.09 -3.29
CA SER A 55 -1.42 8.22 -4.22
C SER A 55 -1.20 7.77 -5.65
N VAL A 56 -1.74 8.51 -6.60
CA VAL A 56 -1.46 8.34 -8.02
C VAL A 56 -0.76 9.60 -8.52
N ARG A 57 0.41 9.40 -9.15
CA ARG A 57 1.21 10.43 -9.81
C ARG A 57 2.07 9.76 -10.88
N PHE A 58 1.65 9.84 -12.15
CA PHE A 58 2.23 9.10 -13.27
C PHE A 58 2.26 7.57 -13.10
N GLY A 59 1.62 7.04 -12.05
CA GLY A 59 1.80 5.69 -11.52
C GLY A 59 1.17 5.56 -10.13
N LEU A 60 0.89 4.33 -9.68
CA LEU A 60 0.53 4.08 -8.29
C LEU A 60 1.77 4.28 -7.41
N GLY A 61 1.70 5.28 -6.54
CA GLY A 61 2.77 5.69 -5.64
C GLY A 61 2.80 4.88 -4.34
N ARG A 62 3.23 5.55 -3.27
CA ARG A 62 3.37 4.92 -1.94
C ARG A 62 2.01 4.45 -1.43
N VAL A 63 1.95 3.18 -1.05
CA VAL A 63 0.84 2.59 -0.31
C VAL A 63 1.25 2.48 1.15
N GLU A 64 0.39 2.98 2.05
CA GLU A 64 0.62 2.99 3.49
C GLU A 64 -0.57 2.39 4.23
N TYR A 65 -0.27 1.60 5.26
CA TYR A 65 -1.23 1.03 6.19
C TYR A 65 -1.14 1.74 7.53
N LYS A 66 -2.28 1.98 8.18
CA LYS A 66 -2.38 2.56 9.52
C LYS A 66 -3.36 1.76 10.38
N VAL A 67 -2.99 1.49 11.62
CA VAL A 67 -3.84 0.92 12.68
C VAL A 67 -3.60 1.71 13.96
N GLY A 68 -4.61 2.45 14.44
CA GLY A 68 -4.42 3.39 15.53
C GLY A 68 -3.38 4.46 15.16
N GLU A 69 -2.35 4.67 15.98
CA GLU A 69 -1.25 5.60 15.71
C GLU A 69 -0.09 4.97 14.93
N SER A 70 -0.11 3.65 14.72
CA SER A 70 0.96 2.93 14.04
C SER A 70 0.73 2.89 12.53
N SER A 71 1.76 3.21 11.75
CA SER A 71 1.73 3.07 10.30
C SER A 71 2.89 2.24 9.75
N ILE A 72 2.78 1.75 8.53
CA ILE A 72 3.85 1.06 7.81
C ILE A 72 3.60 1.13 6.31
N THR A 73 4.66 1.25 5.51
CA THR A 73 4.55 1.19 4.06
C THR A 73 4.27 -0.22 3.59
N HIS A 74 3.67 -0.38 2.41
CA HIS A 74 3.47 -1.71 1.82
C HIS A 74 4.78 -2.48 1.65
N GLU A 75 5.82 -1.82 1.16
CA GLU A 75 7.15 -2.41 1.02
C GLU A 75 7.72 -2.89 2.36
N ASP A 76 7.72 -2.02 3.39
CA ASP A 76 8.21 -2.42 4.71
C ASP A 76 7.35 -3.56 5.28
N PHE A 77 6.02 -3.50 5.13
CA PHE A 77 5.12 -4.56 5.58
C PHE A 77 5.51 -5.92 4.99
N LEU A 78 5.73 -6.00 3.67
CA LEU A 78 6.14 -7.23 2.99
C LEU A 78 7.53 -7.71 3.44
N ARG A 79 8.46 -6.81 3.70
CA ARG A 79 9.81 -7.13 4.19
C ARG A 79 9.78 -7.74 5.59
N TYR A 80 9.06 -7.11 6.51
CA TYR A 80 9.01 -7.55 7.92
C TYR A 80 8.06 -8.72 8.15
N SER A 81 7.09 -8.96 7.26
CA SER A 81 6.28 -10.19 7.24
C SER A 81 6.95 -11.38 6.54
N GLY A 82 8.08 -11.16 5.84
CA GLY A 82 8.77 -12.21 5.09
C GLY A 82 8.14 -12.54 3.73
N ALA A 83 7.25 -11.68 3.21
CA ALA A 83 6.60 -11.82 1.91
C ALA A 83 7.37 -11.16 0.75
N TRP A 84 8.47 -10.45 1.02
CA TRP A 84 9.25 -9.63 0.07
C TRP A 84 9.87 -10.34 -1.16
N GLY A 85 9.67 -11.64 -1.37
CA GLY A 85 10.07 -12.32 -2.63
C GLY A 85 8.89 -12.80 -3.48
N ARG A 86 7.66 -12.60 -3.01
CA ARG A 86 6.43 -13.15 -3.59
C ARG A 86 5.39 -12.06 -3.90
N HIS A 87 5.81 -10.80 -3.82
CA HIS A 87 4.94 -9.67 -4.02
C HIS A 87 4.72 -9.40 -5.51
N ALA A 88 3.56 -8.84 -5.85
CA ALA A 88 3.23 -8.38 -7.19
C ALA A 88 3.48 -6.87 -7.35
N PHE A 89 3.31 -6.07 -6.30
CA PHE A 89 3.52 -4.63 -6.27
C PHE A 89 4.75 -4.28 -5.40
N PRO A 90 5.68 -3.40 -5.85
CA PRO A 90 5.65 -2.65 -7.10
C PRO A 90 5.96 -3.49 -8.35
N ASN A 91 5.22 -3.24 -9.44
CA ASN A 91 5.41 -3.83 -10.77
C ASN A 91 5.85 -2.77 -11.78
N PHE A 92 7.15 -2.45 -11.79
CA PHE A 92 7.72 -1.41 -12.64
C PHE A 92 7.37 -1.59 -14.13
N GLY A 93 7.04 -0.48 -14.81
CA GLY A 93 6.67 -0.48 -16.24
C GLY A 93 5.21 -0.81 -16.54
N SER A 94 4.39 -1.06 -15.52
CA SER A 94 2.94 -1.28 -15.67
C SER A 94 2.16 0.04 -15.80
N THR A 95 0.92 -0.06 -16.28
CA THR A 95 -0.10 1.00 -16.12
C THR A 95 -0.53 1.15 -14.66
N VAL A 96 -1.13 2.29 -14.30
CA VAL A 96 -1.69 2.53 -12.95
C VAL A 96 -2.66 1.42 -12.55
N GLN A 97 -3.59 1.06 -13.43
CA GLN A 97 -4.58 0.00 -13.21
C GLN A 97 -3.89 -1.35 -12.99
N GLY A 98 -2.85 -1.67 -13.76
CA GLY A 98 -2.06 -2.88 -13.56
C GLY A 98 -1.35 -2.90 -12.21
N SER A 99 -0.91 -1.76 -11.68
CA SER A 99 -0.37 -1.66 -10.32
C SER A 99 -1.44 -1.83 -9.24
N PHE A 100 -2.67 -1.38 -9.45
CA PHE A 100 -3.80 -1.67 -8.55
C PHE A 100 -4.19 -3.16 -8.57
N VAL A 101 -4.13 -3.83 -9.72
CA VAL A 101 -4.32 -5.29 -9.80
C VAL A 101 -3.22 -6.03 -9.02
N ALA A 102 -1.96 -5.62 -9.19
CA ALA A 102 -0.84 -6.17 -8.43
C ALA A 102 -1.00 -5.94 -6.91
N LEU A 103 -1.36 -4.72 -6.49
CA LEU A 103 -1.66 -4.42 -5.09
C LEU A 103 -2.79 -5.31 -4.56
N LYS A 104 -3.86 -5.53 -5.33
CA LYS A 104 -4.95 -6.43 -4.94
C LYS A 104 -4.45 -7.86 -4.69
N GLN A 105 -3.56 -8.37 -5.55
CA GLN A 105 -2.97 -9.70 -5.37
C GLN A 105 -2.18 -9.77 -4.05
N ASP A 106 -1.39 -8.74 -3.75
CA ASP A 106 -0.65 -8.71 -2.48
C ASP A 106 -1.57 -8.60 -1.28
N LEU A 107 -2.63 -7.78 -1.35
CA LEU A 107 -3.64 -7.69 -0.30
C LEU A 107 -4.27 -9.05 -0.01
N ILE A 108 -4.60 -9.82 -1.06
CA ILE A 108 -5.17 -11.17 -0.94
C ILE A 108 -4.14 -12.15 -0.35
N ASN A 109 -2.92 -12.16 -0.87
CA ASN A 109 -1.96 -13.23 -0.59
C ASN A 109 -1.12 -13.01 0.66
N HIS A 110 -0.83 -11.75 1.01
CA HIS A 110 0.21 -11.42 1.99
C HIS A 110 -0.25 -10.47 3.09
N VAL A 111 -1.34 -9.72 2.91
CA VAL A 111 -1.75 -8.62 3.81
C VAL A 111 -3.10 -8.88 4.50
N GLN A 112 -3.52 -10.15 4.61
CA GLN A 112 -4.77 -10.55 5.27
C GLN A 112 -4.85 -10.09 6.74
N VAL A 113 -3.72 -10.08 7.45
CA VAL A 113 -3.64 -9.59 8.84
C VAL A 113 -4.11 -8.13 8.97
N PHE A 114 -3.89 -7.31 7.94
CA PHE A 114 -4.39 -5.93 7.90
C PHE A 114 -5.87 -5.85 7.51
N LEU A 115 -6.35 -6.74 6.64
CA LEU A 115 -7.75 -6.72 6.18
C LEU A 115 -8.72 -7.24 7.25
N SER A 116 -8.41 -8.35 7.91
CA SER A 116 -9.35 -9.03 8.82
C SER A 116 -8.68 -9.65 10.06
N GLY A 117 -7.35 -9.69 10.13
CA GLY A 117 -6.63 -10.25 11.27
C GLY A 117 -6.61 -9.36 12.52
N ALA A 118 -6.00 -9.85 13.59
CA ALA A 118 -5.94 -9.16 14.87
C ALA A 118 -4.98 -7.96 14.85
N ASP A 119 -5.34 -6.88 15.56
CA ASP A 119 -4.49 -5.68 15.69
C ASP A 119 -3.10 -6.07 16.24
N ALA A 120 -3.02 -7.00 17.20
CA ALA A 120 -1.78 -7.43 17.82
C ALA A 120 -0.77 -8.02 16.82
N GLU A 121 -1.24 -8.77 15.83
CA GLU A 121 -0.41 -9.37 14.78
C GLU A 121 0.13 -8.31 13.83
N PHE A 122 -0.73 -7.40 13.35
CA PHE A 122 -0.30 -6.27 12.53
C PHE A 122 0.74 -5.41 13.26
N LEU A 123 0.45 -5.06 14.51
CA LEU A 123 1.33 -4.25 15.34
C LEU A 123 2.65 -4.96 15.65
N SER A 124 2.70 -6.31 15.64
CA SER A 124 3.96 -7.04 15.80
C SER A 124 4.93 -6.79 14.63
N ILE A 125 4.40 -6.68 13.40
CA ILE A 125 5.18 -6.37 12.20
C ILE A 125 5.69 -4.93 12.26
N VAL A 126 4.84 -3.99 12.70
CA VAL A 126 5.25 -2.59 12.89
C VAL A 126 6.35 -2.47 13.94
N ARG A 127 6.21 -3.15 15.09
CA ARG A 127 7.24 -3.18 16.14
C ARG A 127 8.57 -3.76 15.64
N ALA A 128 8.54 -4.82 14.85
CA ALA A 128 9.74 -5.39 14.25
C ALA A 128 10.43 -4.38 13.32
N ARG A 129 9.65 -3.62 12.54
CA ARG A 129 10.15 -2.52 11.71
C ARG A 129 10.77 -1.41 12.54
N ASP A 130 10.13 -1.01 13.63
CA ASP A 130 10.62 0.08 14.47
C ASP A 130 11.86 -0.29 15.29
N ALA A 131 12.01 -1.58 15.63
CA ALA A 131 13.20 -2.09 16.32
C ALA A 131 14.44 -2.11 15.40
N GLU A 132 14.26 -2.36 14.10
CA GLU A 132 15.37 -2.45 13.14
C GLU A 132 15.12 -1.68 11.82
N PRO A 133 14.78 -0.39 11.81
CA PRO A 133 14.21 0.31 10.63
C PRO A 133 15.07 0.28 9.36
N ASN A 134 16.38 0.07 9.51
CA ASN A 134 17.33 0.00 8.42
C ASN A 134 17.72 -1.42 8.00
N ARG A 135 17.13 -2.47 8.59
CA ARG A 135 17.46 -3.88 8.33
C ARG A 135 17.47 -4.25 6.84
N TYR A 136 16.59 -3.62 6.07
CA TYR A 136 16.42 -3.86 4.64
C TYR A 136 16.69 -2.63 3.78
N LYS A 137 17.36 -1.61 4.34
CA LYS A 137 17.65 -0.34 3.65
C LYS A 137 19.16 -0.08 3.62
N GLY A 138 19.62 0.62 2.59
CA GLY A 138 21.02 1.03 2.45
C GLY A 138 22.03 -0.14 2.45
N PHE A 139 23.26 0.13 2.91
CA PHE A 139 24.35 -0.86 2.92
C PHE A 139 24.06 -2.11 3.78
N ALA A 140 23.19 -2.01 4.78
CA ALA A 140 22.77 -3.14 5.60
C ALA A 140 22.06 -4.24 4.78
N ALA A 141 21.42 -3.88 3.67
CA ALA A 141 20.78 -4.82 2.76
C ALA A 141 21.79 -5.60 1.88
N LEU A 142 22.99 -5.05 1.64
CA LEU A 142 24.00 -5.64 0.75
C LEU A 142 24.82 -6.76 1.42
N GLY A 143 24.96 -6.72 2.76
CA GLY A 143 25.76 -7.68 3.52
C GLY A 143 25.09 -9.06 3.73
N ARG A 144 23.84 -9.25 3.28
CA ARG A 144 23.09 -10.50 3.44
C ARG A 144 22.89 -11.21 2.09
N ARG A 145 23.99 -11.49 1.37
CA ARG A 145 23.97 -12.53 0.32
C ARG A 145 24.21 -13.87 1.02
N ARG A 146 23.19 -14.74 1.03
CA ARG A 146 23.40 -16.18 1.22
C ARG A 146 23.90 -16.77 -0.08
#